data_AF-A0A392PLD7-F1
#
_entry.id   AF-A0A392PLD7-F1
#
_cell.length_a   1.000
_cell.length_b   1.000
_cell.length_c   1.000
_cell.angle_alpha   90.00
_cell.angle_beta   90.00
_cell.angle_gamma   90.00
#
_symmetry.space_group_name_H-M   'P 1'
#
loop_
_entity.id
_entity.type
_entity.pdbx_description
1 polymer ?
#
loop_
_entity_poly.entity_id
_entity_poly.type
_entity_poly.pdbx_seq_one_letter_code
_entity_poly.pdbx_strand_id
1 'polypeptide(L)'
;MSIALRRLRSAKPLLTALHRHTTFRRTISSANGAPATKFLETFNEEFEIGNRIINLETGKIARLTNGAVVLTMEDTKILSTVSCSKDDTARADFLPLT
;
A
#
# COMPACT_ATOMS: atom_id res chain seq x y z
N MET A 1 -43.13 -10.47 -0.70
CA MET A 1 -42.49 -10.07 0.58
C MET A 1 -41.08 -9.55 0.31
N SER A 2 -40.95 -8.23 0.37
CA SER A 2 -39.79 -7.37 0.68
C SER A 2 -38.38 -7.70 0.16
N ILE A 3 -37.99 -6.97 -0.90
CA ILE A 3 -36.60 -6.73 -1.36
C ILE A 3 -35.70 -6.05 -0.30
N ALA A 4 -36.28 -5.55 0.80
CA ALA A 4 -35.55 -4.86 1.87
C ALA A 4 -34.73 -5.76 2.81
N LEU A 5 -34.91 -7.10 2.78
CA LEU A 5 -34.28 -8.01 3.75
C LEU A 5 -33.00 -8.72 3.26
N ARG A 6 -32.53 -8.46 2.04
CA ARG A 6 -31.21 -8.95 1.59
C ARG A 6 -30.05 -7.99 1.90
N ARG A 7 -30.34 -6.80 2.45
CA ARG A 7 -29.35 -5.74 2.74
C ARG A 7 -28.73 -5.78 4.15
N LEU A 8 -28.65 -6.94 4.80
CA LEU A 8 -28.18 -7.02 6.20
C LEU A 8 -27.21 -8.17 6.53
N ARG A 9 -26.50 -8.71 5.53
CA ARG A 9 -25.47 -9.75 5.74
C ARG A 9 -24.11 -9.43 5.10
N SER A 10 -23.73 -8.17 5.00
CA SER A 10 -22.41 -7.78 4.44
C SER A 10 -21.72 -6.63 5.18
N ALA A 11 -22.38 -5.98 6.15
CA ALA A 11 -21.82 -4.83 6.85
C ALA A 11 -21.00 -5.18 8.12
N LYS A 12 -20.36 -6.36 8.18
CA LYS A 12 -19.39 -6.74 9.23
C LYS A 12 -18.32 -7.67 8.64
N PRO A 13 -17.29 -7.09 8.01
CA PRO A 13 -15.97 -7.21 8.62
C PRO A 13 -15.09 -5.94 8.46
N LEU A 14 -15.70 -4.76 8.28
CA LEU A 14 -14.94 -3.55 7.95
C LEU A 14 -14.26 -2.88 9.17
N LEU A 15 -14.62 -3.25 10.40
CA LEU A 15 -14.03 -2.68 11.63
C LEU A 15 -13.02 -3.61 12.33
N THR A 16 -12.84 -4.86 11.88
CA THR A 16 -11.88 -5.81 12.49
C THR A 16 -10.58 -5.95 11.68
N ALA A 17 -10.54 -5.44 10.45
CA ALA A 17 -9.33 -5.46 9.61
C ALA A 17 -8.39 -4.25 9.85
N LEU A 18 -8.86 -3.20 10.52
CA LEU A 18 -8.12 -1.94 10.73
C LEU A 18 -7.30 -1.88 12.03
N HIS A 19 -6.78 -3.02 12.51
CA HIS A 19 -5.92 -3.06 13.70
C HIS A 19 -4.64 -3.90 13.54
N ARG A 20 -4.28 -4.35 12.33
CA ARG A 20 -3.15 -5.29 12.13
C ARG A 20 -2.04 -4.86 11.18
N HIS A 21 -2.05 -3.65 10.61
CA HIS A 21 -1.04 -3.27 9.60
C HIS A 21 -0.27 -1.98 9.84
N THR A 22 -0.39 -1.35 11.02
CA THR A 22 0.39 -0.13 11.35
C THR A 22 1.79 -0.39 11.92
N THR A 23 2.33 -1.60 11.78
CA THR A 23 3.66 -1.93 12.32
C THR A 23 4.55 -2.59 11.26
N PHE A 24 4.79 -1.91 10.15
CA PHE A 24 5.95 -2.20 9.30
C PHE A 24 7.23 -1.77 10.03
N ARG A 25 7.60 -2.54 11.07
CA ARG A 25 8.84 -2.38 11.80
C ARG A 25 9.95 -2.97 10.94
N ARG A 26 10.69 -2.09 10.26
CA ARG A 26 11.90 -2.44 9.51
C ARG A 26 12.96 -2.94 10.51
N THR A 27 12.93 -4.22 10.86
CA THR A 27 14.02 -4.86 11.62
C THR A 27 15.19 -5.04 10.67
N ILE A 28 16.06 -4.02 10.60
CA ILE A 28 17.37 -4.16 9.98
C ILE A 28 18.27 -4.83 11.04
N SER A 29 18.14 -6.15 11.21
CA SER A 29 19.12 -6.91 11.98
C SER A 29 20.37 -7.09 11.11
N SER A 30 21.36 -6.22 11.30
CA SER A 30 22.71 -6.43 10.81
C SER A 30 23.36 -7.48 11.71
N ALA A 31 23.34 -8.73 11.26
CA ALA A 31 24.16 -9.79 11.84
C ALA A 31 24.88 -10.50 10.69
N ASN A 32 26.20 -10.33 10.69
CA ASN A 32 27.21 -10.96 9.82
C ASN A 32 27.16 -10.57 8.33
N GLY A 33 28.30 -10.07 7.84
CA GLY A 33 28.55 -9.59 6.48
C GLY A 33 28.54 -10.65 5.37
N ALA A 34 27.61 -11.60 5.42
CA ALA A 34 27.21 -12.36 4.25
C ALA A 34 26.18 -11.52 3.46
N PRO A 35 26.18 -11.55 2.12
CA PRO A 35 25.14 -10.92 1.33
C PRO A 35 23.81 -11.66 1.59
N ALA A 36 23.08 -11.23 2.61
CA ALA A 36 21.76 -11.75 2.89
C ALA A 36 20.86 -11.41 1.69
N THR A 37 20.47 -12.42 0.93
CA THR A 37 19.48 -12.30 -0.13
C THR A 37 18.20 -11.78 0.51
N LYS A 38 17.94 -10.47 0.37
CA LYS A 38 16.79 -9.83 0.97
C LYS A 38 15.55 -10.53 0.44
N PHE A 39 14.78 -11.17 1.33
CA PHE A 39 13.49 -11.73 0.96
C PHE A 39 12.55 -10.57 0.59
N LEU A 40 12.09 -10.58 -0.65
CA LEU A 40 11.37 -9.48 -1.28
C LEU A 40 9.90 -9.87 -1.44
N GLU A 41 9.10 -9.64 -0.39
CA GLU A 41 7.66 -9.87 -0.48
C GLU A 41 7.00 -8.86 -1.42
N THR A 42 6.06 -9.34 -2.23
CA THR A 42 5.19 -8.54 -3.09
C THR A 42 3.77 -8.73 -2.60
N PHE A 43 3.03 -7.63 -2.49
CA PHE A 43 1.65 -7.63 -2.03
C PHE A 43 0.75 -7.17 -3.17
N ASN A 44 -0.40 -7.84 -3.32
CA ASN A 44 -1.35 -7.61 -4.39
C ASN A 44 -2.76 -7.64 -3.81
N GLU A 45 -3.53 -6.59 -4.08
CA GLU A 45 -4.93 -6.50 -3.65
C GLU A 45 -5.80 -6.12 -4.84
N GLU A 46 -6.88 -6.86 -5.00
CA GLU A 46 -7.82 -6.72 -6.10
C GLU A 46 -9.22 -6.40 -5.56
N PHE A 47 -9.85 -5.39 -6.15
CA PHE A 47 -11.20 -5.00 -5.77
C PHE A 47 -11.94 -4.34 -6.94
N GLU A 48 -13.26 -4.37 -6.86
CA GLU A 48 -14.14 -3.86 -7.91
C GLU A 48 -14.63 -2.44 -7.57
N ILE A 49 -14.52 -1.52 -8.54
CA ILE A 49 -15.16 -0.20 -8.50
C ILE A 49 -15.96 0.00 -9.78
N GLY A 50 -17.28 0.19 -9.67
CA GLY A 50 -18.12 0.57 -10.81
C GLY A 50 -18.03 -0.39 -11.99
N ASN A 51 -18.05 -1.70 -11.71
CA ASN A 51 -17.89 -2.80 -12.68
C ASN A 51 -16.50 -2.92 -13.31
N ARG A 52 -15.49 -2.25 -12.76
CA ARG A 52 -14.09 -2.38 -13.19
C ARG A 52 -13.28 -3.00 -12.07
N ILE A 53 -12.43 -3.96 -12.45
CA ILE A 53 -11.47 -4.56 -11.55
C ILE A 53 -10.24 -3.64 -11.45
N ILE A 54 -9.89 -3.27 -10.24
CA ILE A 54 -8.69 -2.49 -9.92
C ILE A 54 -7.76 -3.38 -9.11
N ASN A 55 -6.50 -3.39 -9.51
CA ASN A 55 -5.44 -4.14 -8.85
C ASN A 55 -4.35 -3.18 -8.36
N LEU A 56 -3.98 -3.29 -7.09
CA LEU A 56 -2.89 -2.56 -6.46
C LEU A 56 -1.75 -3.54 -6.12
N GLU A 57 -0.61 -3.38 -6.78
CA GLU A 57 0.59 -4.19 -6.54
C GLU A 57 1.69 -3.33 -5.89
N THR A 58 2.30 -3.79 -4.80
CA THR A 58 3.42 -3.10 -4.12
C THR A 58 4.55 -4.07 -3.77
N GLY A 59 5.77 -3.53 -3.60
CA GLY A 59 6.97 -4.31 -3.26
C GLY A 59 7.72 -4.92 -4.44
N LYS A 60 7.12 -4.97 -5.64
CA LYS A 60 7.78 -5.49 -6.85
C LYS A 60 8.74 -4.51 -7.53
N ILE A 61 8.35 -3.25 -7.67
CA ILE A 61 9.07 -2.21 -8.42
C ILE A 61 9.34 -0.98 -7.54
N ALA A 62 10.35 -0.16 -7.88
CA ALA A 62 10.68 1.13 -7.25
C ALA A 62 10.96 1.04 -5.73
N ARG A 63 11.58 -0.05 -5.27
CA ARG A 63 11.85 -0.34 -3.84
C ARG A 63 12.82 0.61 -3.13
N LEU A 64 13.40 1.56 -3.86
CA LEU A 64 14.27 2.60 -3.32
C LEU A 64 13.46 3.78 -2.76
N THR A 65 12.24 3.99 -3.26
CA THR A 65 11.37 5.06 -2.78
C THR A 65 10.79 4.70 -1.41
N ASN A 66 10.23 5.70 -0.72
CA ASN A 66 9.58 5.49 0.56
C ASN A 66 8.33 4.62 0.40
N GLY A 67 7.61 4.79 -0.71
CA GLY A 67 6.50 3.93 -1.12
C GLY A 67 6.33 3.90 -2.64
N ALA A 68 5.84 2.78 -3.15
CA ALA A 68 5.53 2.60 -4.56
C ALA A 68 4.37 1.61 -4.74
N VAL A 69 3.45 1.93 -5.65
CA VAL A 69 2.31 1.09 -6.01
C VAL A 69 2.11 1.12 -7.52
N VAL A 70 1.96 -0.05 -8.12
CA VAL A 70 1.47 -0.19 -9.50
C VAL A 70 -0.04 -0.40 -9.44
N LEU A 71 -0.78 0.57 -9.93
CA LEU A 71 -2.23 0.48 -10.11
C LEU A 71 -2.50 -0.04 -11.52
N THR A 72 -3.31 -1.09 -11.63
CA THR A 72 -3.84 -1.58 -12.90
C THR A 72 -5.35 -1.45 -12.89
N MET A 73 -5.90 -0.91 -13.97
CA MET A 73 -7.33 -0.93 -14.26
C MET A 73 -7.48 -1.33 -15.73
N GLU A 74 -8.05 -2.51 -15.97
CA GLU A 74 -8.13 -3.10 -17.32
C GLU A 74 -6.73 -3.11 -17.98
N ASP A 75 -6.58 -2.47 -19.15
CA ASP A 75 -5.31 -2.38 -19.89
C ASP A 75 -4.42 -1.21 -19.45
N THR A 76 -4.91 -0.34 -18.55
CA THR A 76 -4.16 0.84 -18.09
C THR A 76 -3.33 0.51 -16.85
N LYS A 77 -2.04 0.85 -16.89
CA LYS A 77 -1.13 0.71 -15.75
C LYS A 77 -0.49 2.04 -15.39
N ILE A 78 -0.51 2.38 -14.11
CA ILE A 78 0.09 3.60 -13.57
C ILE A 78 1.02 3.19 -12.43
N LEU A 79 2.27 3.64 -12.49
CA LEU A 79 3.19 3.55 -11.36
C LEU A 79 3.10 4.85 -10.56
N SER A 80 2.69 4.74 -9.29
CA SER A 80 2.71 5.85 -8.34
C SER A 80 3.82 5.60 -7.34
N THR A 81 4.68 6.60 -7.16
CA THR A 81 5.80 6.57 -6.20
C THR A 81 5.76 7.79 -5.30
N VAL A 82 6.07 7.60 -4.03
CA VAL A 82 6.21 8.69 -3.07
C VAL A 82 7.61 8.68 -2.48
N SER A 83 8.20 9.86 -2.37
CA SER A 83 9.47 10.05 -1.68
C SER A 83 9.42 11.29 -0.80
N CYS A 84 10.08 11.22 0.35
CA CYS A 84 10.18 12.30 1.31
C CYS A 84 11.59 12.32 1.88
N SER A 85 12.14 13.53 2.10
CA SER A 85 13.40 13.71 2.79
C SER A 85 13.27 13.22 4.24
N LYS A 86 14.35 12.64 4.77
CA LYS A 86 14.40 12.26 6.20
C LYS A 86 14.67 13.45 7.10
N ASP A 87 15.35 14.46 6.55
CA ASP A 87 15.73 15.64 7.27
C ASP A 87 14.59 16.65 7.24
N ASP A 88 14.30 17.20 8.41
CA ASP A 88 13.30 18.25 8.56
C ASP A 88 13.92 19.60 8.21
N THR A 89 13.24 20.37 7.37
CA THR A 89 13.73 21.69 6.99
C THR A 89 13.34 22.65 8.11
N ALA A 90 14.25 22.86 9.07
CA ALA A 90 14.02 23.53 10.35
C ALA A 90 13.42 24.97 10.31
N ARG A 91 13.18 25.53 9.11
CA ARG A 91 12.58 26.85 8.85
C ARG A 91 11.83 26.91 7.51
N ALA A 92 10.90 26.00 7.25
CA ALA A 92 10.07 26.08 6.05
C ALA A 92 8.69 26.68 6.37
N ASP A 93 8.39 27.85 5.81
CA ASP A 93 7.04 28.48 5.90
C ASP A 93 6.01 27.73 5.03
N PHE A 94 6.48 26.91 4.08
CA PHE A 94 5.69 26.11 3.17
C PHE A 94 6.29 24.71 2.98
N LEU A 95 5.43 23.71 2.75
CA LEU A 95 5.85 22.36 2.37
C LEU A 95 6.04 22.29 0.84
N PRO A 96 7.26 22.04 0.32
CA PRO A 96 7.48 21.89 -1.12
C PRO A 96 7.00 20.52 -1.58
N LEU A 97 5.71 20.41 -1.93
CA LEU A 97 5.08 19.18 -2.41
C LEU A 97 4.94 19.18 -3.93
N THR A 98 5.43 18.10 -4.56
CA THR A 98 5.25 17.78 -5.98
C THR A 98 4.91 16.31 -6.14
#